data_AF-A0A1H7UR74-F1
#
_entry.id   AF-A0A1H7UR74-F1
#
_cell.length_a   1.000
_cell.length_b   1.000
_cell.length_c   1.000
_cell.angle_alpha   90.00
_cell.angle_beta   90.00
_cell.angle_gamma   90.00
#
_symmetry.space_group_name_H-M   'P 1'
#
loop_
_entity.id
_entity.type
_entity.pdbx_description
1 polymer ?
#
loop_
_entity_poly.entity_id
_entity_poly.type
_entity_poly.pdbx_seq_one_letter_code
_entity_poly.pdbx_strand_id
1 'polypeptide(L)'
;MKLAFFLAAFCLIFFRVYFKNWWHGPHVPGKVSITVRVDDDYERIQYAGRISFSPDEKRIEHMSPGAYIRYRHNDTRFSAESDLKGAITYDTPGKDNMAEAIHEMIAFGYDAKARMERVFERGGDSALLQAIPQLRSSAASELYFQQLLRNEVLTDQVFNGILSYIDRQQGDNEKRKLLELLMNKACLSPGQWPAVEQTISRIHSTPDRLAMESLAKEKQQLK
;
A
#
# COMPACT_ATOMS: atom_id res chain seq x y z
N MET A 1 50.85 30.33 10.65
CA MET A 1 50.27 29.00 11.01
C MET A 1 48.78 29.02 11.38
N LYS A 2 48.17 30.13 11.82
CA LYS A 2 46.75 30.15 12.26
C LYS A 2 45.72 30.11 11.11
N LEU A 3 46.05 30.63 9.92
CA LEU A 3 45.13 30.69 8.77
C LEU A 3 44.83 29.31 8.16
N ALA A 4 45.84 28.45 8.06
CA ALA A 4 45.69 27.10 7.49
C ALA A 4 44.77 26.20 8.33
N PHE A 5 44.84 26.33 9.66
CA PHE A 5 43.92 25.63 10.57
C PHE A 5 42.47 26.10 10.42
N PHE A 6 42.26 27.40 10.25
CA PHE A 6 40.91 27.96 10.07
C PHE A 6 40.29 27.52 8.74
N LEU A 7 41.08 27.49 7.66
CA LEU A 7 40.63 27.02 6.35
C LEU A 7 40.32 25.52 6.36
N ALA A 8 41.16 24.71 7.02
CA ALA A 8 40.91 23.27 7.15
C ALA A 8 39.62 22.98 7.96
N ALA A 9 39.42 23.68 9.08
CA ALA A 9 38.20 23.55 9.87
C ALA A 9 36.95 24.01 9.10
N PHE A 10 37.05 25.13 8.37
CA PHE A 10 35.97 25.64 7.52
C PHE A 10 35.62 24.66 6.40
N CYS A 11 36.64 24.13 5.70
CA CYS A 11 36.44 23.11 4.66
C CYS A 11 35.78 21.84 5.22
N LEU A 12 36.14 21.37 6.42
CA LEU A 12 35.51 20.19 7.02
C LEU A 12 34.05 20.43 7.42
N ILE A 13 33.70 21.63 7.89
CA ILE A 13 32.32 22.00 8.19
C ILE A 13 31.50 22.04 6.89
N PHE A 14 32.02 22.68 5.83
CA PHE A 14 31.34 22.72 4.54
C PHE A 14 31.28 21.34 3.87
N PHE A 15 32.32 20.51 4.00
CA PHE A 15 32.30 19.13 3.52
C PHE A 15 31.18 18.34 4.22
N ARG A 16 30.99 18.50 5.53
CA ARG A 16 29.90 17.84 6.26
C ARG A 16 28.51 18.34 5.85
N VAL A 17 28.38 19.60 5.44
CA VAL A 17 27.12 20.20 4.94
C VAL A 17 26.85 19.81 3.48
N TYR A 18 27.88 19.79 2.63
CA TYR A 18 27.77 19.53 1.18
C TYR A 18 27.59 18.03 0.88
N PHE A 19 28.23 17.15 1.65
CA PHE A 19 28.10 15.69 1.50
C PHE A 19 26.85 15.11 2.17
N LYS A 20 25.98 15.95 2.76
CA LYS A 20 24.64 15.52 3.21
C LYS A 20 23.71 15.15 2.04
N ASN A 21 24.15 15.36 0.78
CA ASN A 21 23.49 14.91 -0.45
C ASN A 21 23.86 13.48 -0.90
N TRP A 22 24.26 12.59 0.01
CA TRP A 22 24.62 11.19 -0.26
C TRP A 22 23.38 10.30 -0.56
N TRP A 23 22.67 10.59 -1.64
CA TRP A 23 21.55 9.78 -2.14
C TRP A 23 21.97 8.49 -2.87
N HIS A 24 23.27 8.16 -2.85
CA HIS A 24 23.84 6.98 -3.49
C HIS A 24 24.49 6.07 -2.45
N GLY A 25 23.66 5.39 -1.65
CA GLY A 25 24.11 4.28 -0.82
C GLY A 25 24.63 3.12 -1.68
N PRO A 26 25.34 2.16 -1.08
CA PRO A 26 25.83 0.97 -1.79
C PRO A 26 24.70 0.25 -2.55
N HIS A 27 25.04 -0.47 -3.62
CA HIS A 27 24.10 -1.28 -4.38
C HIS A 27 23.55 -2.41 -3.50
N VAL A 28 22.39 -2.19 -2.88
CA VAL A 28 21.65 -3.23 -2.17
C VAL A 28 20.69 -3.89 -3.19
N PRO A 29 20.83 -5.19 -3.50
CA PRO A 29 19.85 -5.89 -4.34
C PRO A 29 18.45 -5.81 -3.72
N GLY A 30 17.42 -5.70 -4.56
CA GLY A 30 16.04 -5.53 -4.09
C GLY A 30 15.66 -4.08 -3.71
N LYS A 31 16.38 -3.08 -4.26
CA LYS A 31 15.99 -1.67 -4.14
C LYS A 31 14.68 -1.40 -4.86
N VAL A 32 13.71 -0.87 -4.12
CA VAL A 32 12.45 -0.35 -4.65
C VAL A 32 12.45 1.17 -4.51
N SER A 33 11.95 1.86 -5.53
CA SER A 33 11.72 3.31 -5.49
C SER A 33 10.35 3.59 -6.08
N ILE A 34 9.47 4.15 -5.27
CA ILE A 34 8.15 4.63 -5.65
C ILE A 34 8.23 6.15 -5.65
N THR A 35 7.79 6.78 -6.73
CA THR A 35 7.72 8.24 -6.84
C THR A 35 6.34 8.61 -7.33
N VAL A 36 5.64 9.44 -6.58
CA VAL A 36 4.34 10.00 -6.96
C VAL A 36 4.51 11.51 -7.07
N ARG A 37 3.98 12.09 -8.15
CA ARG A 37 3.99 13.53 -8.37
C ARG A 37 2.65 13.95 -8.93
N VAL A 38 1.96 14.83 -8.22
CA VAL A 38 0.67 15.41 -8.61
C VAL A 38 0.76 16.91 -8.35
N ASP A 39 0.78 17.70 -9.43
CA ASP A 39 0.97 19.16 -9.35
C ASP A 39 2.21 19.55 -8.51
N ASP A 40 1.99 20.22 -7.38
CA ASP A 40 3.01 20.65 -6.41
C ASP A 40 3.32 19.58 -5.34
N ASP A 41 2.55 18.49 -5.30
CA ASP A 41 2.76 17.39 -4.36
C ASP A 41 3.83 16.42 -4.88
N TYR A 42 4.84 16.16 -4.04
CA TYR A 42 5.94 15.24 -4.34
C TYR A 42 6.13 14.24 -3.22
N GLU A 43 5.94 12.96 -3.56
CA GLU A 43 6.17 11.85 -2.65
C GLU A 43 7.20 10.87 -3.23
N ARG A 44 8.14 10.43 -2.40
CA ARG A 44 9.12 9.42 -2.75
C ARG A 44 9.35 8.47 -1.58
N ILE A 45 9.18 7.19 -1.87
CA ILE A 45 9.51 6.09 -0.96
C ILE A 45 10.63 5.29 -1.61
N GLN A 46 11.73 5.08 -0.89
CA GLN A 46 12.80 4.18 -1.28
C GLN A 46 13.08 3.21 -0.16
N TYR A 47 13.25 1.94 -0.48
CA TYR A 47 13.66 0.97 0.51
C TYR A 47 14.43 -0.19 -0.12
N ALA A 48 15.17 -0.89 0.71
CA ALA A 48 15.80 -2.17 0.37
C ALA A 48 15.93 -3.04 1.62
N GLY A 49 15.96 -4.35 1.41
CA GLY A 49 16.02 -5.33 2.50
C GLY A 49 14.66 -5.63 3.13
N ARG A 50 14.67 -6.46 4.18
CA ARG A 50 13.47 -6.82 4.94
C ARG A 50 13.29 -5.83 6.08
N ILE A 51 12.10 -5.25 6.17
CA ILE A 51 11.68 -4.32 7.22
C ILE A 51 10.35 -4.85 7.75
N SER A 52 10.20 -4.88 9.07
CA SER A 52 8.92 -5.19 9.71
C SER A 52 8.52 -4.04 10.62
N PHE A 53 7.23 -3.75 10.65
CA PHE A 53 6.67 -2.71 11.47
C PHE A 53 6.02 -3.30 12.71
N SER A 54 5.91 -2.49 13.75
CA SER A 54 5.15 -2.85 14.93
C SER A 54 3.68 -3.10 14.61
N PRO A 55 2.96 -3.87 15.46
CA PRO A 55 1.53 -4.13 15.25
C PRO A 55 0.63 -2.88 15.19
N ASP A 56 1.05 -1.78 15.81
CA ASP A 56 0.36 -0.48 15.77
C ASP A 56 0.77 0.40 14.57
N GLU A 57 1.69 -0.08 13.72
CA GLU A 57 2.17 0.59 12.50
C GLU A 57 2.86 1.94 12.77
N LYS A 58 3.36 2.16 14.00
CA LYS A 58 3.99 3.42 14.42
C LYS A 58 5.50 3.40 14.45
N ARG A 59 6.15 2.22 14.46
CA ARG A 59 7.60 2.09 14.54
C ARG A 59 8.12 0.93 13.71
N ILE A 60 9.41 0.99 13.40
CA ILE A 60 10.13 -0.13 12.80
C ILE A 60 10.56 -1.08 13.92
N GLU A 61 10.19 -2.35 13.80
CA GLU A 61 10.50 -3.39 14.79
C GLU A 61 11.80 -4.11 14.44
N HIS A 62 12.00 -4.42 13.16
CA HIS A 62 13.22 -5.08 12.69
C HIS A 62 13.58 -4.65 11.27
N MET A 63 14.89 -4.54 11.02
CA MET A 63 15.48 -4.32 9.71
C MET A 63 16.61 -5.33 9.50
N SER A 64 16.66 -5.98 8.34
CA SER A 64 17.79 -6.84 8.00
C SER A 64 19.08 -6.01 7.88
N PRO A 65 20.27 -6.57 8.16
CA PRO A 65 21.54 -5.84 8.03
C PRO A 65 21.69 -5.15 6.66
N GLY A 66 22.05 -3.87 6.66
CA GLY A 66 22.17 -3.05 5.46
C GLY A 66 20.84 -2.65 4.80
N ALA A 67 19.69 -2.98 5.38
CA ALA A 67 18.40 -2.46 4.93
C ALA A 67 18.30 -0.96 5.17
N TYR A 68 17.48 -0.30 4.36
CA TYR A 68 17.15 1.09 4.56
C TYR A 68 15.73 1.40 4.10
N ILE A 69 15.21 2.48 4.64
CA ILE A 69 14.01 3.17 4.18
C ILE A 69 14.32 4.66 4.12
N ARG A 70 13.88 5.31 3.05
CA ARG A 70 13.95 6.76 2.85
C ARG A 70 12.60 7.20 2.32
N TYR A 71 11.93 8.03 3.09
CA TYR A 71 10.65 8.64 2.76
C TYR A 71 10.85 10.15 2.62
N ARG A 72 10.19 10.71 1.61
CA ARG A 72 10.08 12.15 1.42
C ARG A 72 8.70 12.48 0.93
N HIS A 73 8.05 13.43 1.60
CA HIS A 73 6.82 14.05 1.13
C HIS A 73 6.99 15.56 1.25
N ASN A 74 7.12 16.23 0.11
CA ASN A 74 7.45 17.65 0.04
C ASN A 74 8.73 17.98 0.85
N ASP A 75 8.58 18.74 1.93
CA ASP A 75 9.64 19.12 2.86
C ASP A 75 9.84 18.12 4.01
N THR A 76 8.87 17.25 4.26
CA THR A 76 8.95 16.17 5.25
C THR A 76 9.91 15.08 4.77
N ARG A 77 10.79 14.63 5.67
CA ARG A 77 11.74 13.53 5.39
C ARG A 77 11.84 12.60 6.58
N PHE A 78 11.94 11.32 6.29
CA PHE A 78 12.23 10.27 7.24
C PHE A 78 13.23 9.32 6.61
N SER A 79 14.26 8.92 7.35
CA SER A 79 15.06 7.78 6.94
C SER A 79 15.46 6.93 8.12
N ALA A 80 15.49 5.62 7.91
CA ALA A 80 16.05 4.67 8.84
C ALA A 80 16.96 3.71 8.08
N GLU A 81 18.14 3.46 8.63
CA GLU A 81 19.14 2.58 8.04
C GLU A 81 19.62 1.58 9.10
N SER A 82 19.73 0.32 8.72
CA SER A 82 20.32 -0.72 9.56
C SER A 82 21.80 -0.84 9.27
N ASP A 83 22.62 -0.83 10.32
CA ASP A 83 24.03 -1.19 10.20
C ASP A 83 24.20 -2.70 9.86
N LEU A 84 25.46 -3.14 9.76
CA LEU A 84 25.80 -4.54 9.47
C LEU A 84 25.46 -5.51 10.62
N LYS A 85 25.06 -5.01 11.78
CA LYS A 85 24.68 -5.78 12.97
C LYS A 85 23.16 -5.78 13.21
N GLY A 86 22.37 -5.09 12.38
CA GLY A 86 20.93 -4.97 12.56
C GLY A 86 20.50 -3.77 13.42
N ALA A 87 21.43 -2.92 13.88
CA ALA A 87 21.10 -1.75 14.67
C ALA A 87 20.56 -0.64 13.78
N ILE A 88 19.39 -0.12 14.14
CA ILE A 88 18.65 0.87 13.33
C ILE A 88 19.06 2.28 13.77
N THR A 89 19.53 3.08 12.82
CA THR A 89 19.78 4.51 12.98
C THR A 89 18.69 5.29 12.27
N TYR A 90 18.09 6.24 12.98
CA TYR A 90 17.04 7.11 12.45
C TYR A 90 17.60 8.50 12.15
N ASP A 91 17.21 9.08 11.02
CA ASP A 91 17.39 10.50 10.69
C ASP A 91 16.01 11.10 10.41
N THR A 92 15.50 11.82 11.41
CA THR A 92 14.18 12.47 11.42
C THR A 92 14.35 13.98 11.63
N PRO A 93 14.71 14.72 10.57
CA PRO A 93 14.84 16.17 10.65
C PRO A 93 13.44 16.81 10.70
N GLY A 94 12.86 16.90 11.90
CA GLY A 94 11.50 17.40 12.13
C GLY A 94 10.61 16.35 12.81
N LYS A 95 9.51 16.80 13.41
CA LYS A 95 8.52 16.02 14.20
C LYS A 95 8.26 14.61 13.65
N ASP A 96 7.98 13.66 14.55
CA ASP A 96 7.76 12.20 14.34
C ASP A 96 6.79 11.82 13.19
N ASN A 97 7.23 11.99 11.94
CA ASN A 97 6.48 11.61 10.73
C ASN A 97 6.78 10.15 10.32
N MET A 98 7.32 9.34 11.24
CA MET A 98 7.62 7.92 11.00
C MET A 98 6.34 7.11 10.75
N ALA A 99 5.29 7.33 11.55
CA ALA A 99 4.03 6.61 11.39
C ALA A 99 3.39 6.92 10.02
N GLU A 100 3.45 8.19 9.58
CA GLU A 100 2.99 8.61 8.26
C GLU A 100 3.78 7.89 7.15
N ALA A 101 5.11 7.89 7.22
CA ALA A 101 5.95 7.18 6.27
C ALA A 101 5.63 5.67 6.21
N ILE A 102 5.42 5.03 7.36
CA ILE A 102 5.05 3.61 7.45
C ILE A 102 3.68 3.37 6.80
N HIS A 103 2.69 4.23 7.09
CA HIS A 103 1.36 4.11 6.52
C HIS A 103 1.36 4.28 5.00
N GLU A 104 2.14 5.22 4.47
CA GLU A 104 2.26 5.42 3.02
C GLU A 104 2.92 4.22 2.34
N MET A 105 4.01 3.68 2.91
CA MET A 105 4.60 2.44 2.39
C MET A 105 3.60 1.30 2.30
N ILE A 106 2.82 1.12 3.37
CA ILE A 106 1.77 0.12 3.45
C ILE A 106 0.70 0.37 2.39
N ALA A 107 0.26 1.62 2.23
CA ALA A 107 -0.74 2.01 1.24
C ALA A 107 -0.28 1.65 -0.18
N PHE A 108 1.01 1.81 -0.48
CA PHE A 108 1.61 1.39 -1.75
C PHE A 108 1.94 -0.10 -1.85
N GLY A 109 1.66 -0.88 -0.80
CA GLY A 109 1.70 -2.34 -0.84
C GLY A 109 2.90 -2.97 -0.12
N TYR A 110 3.77 -2.18 0.52
CA TYR A 110 4.82 -2.75 1.37
C TYR A 110 4.18 -3.46 2.57
N ASP A 111 4.65 -4.67 2.87
CA ASP A 111 4.10 -5.49 3.97
C ASP A 111 2.57 -5.71 3.88
N ALA A 112 1.95 -5.53 2.70
CA ALA A 112 0.50 -5.57 2.55
C ALA A 112 -0.11 -6.87 3.07
N LYS A 113 0.55 -8.00 2.79
CA LYS A 113 0.12 -9.33 3.24
C LYS A 113 0.15 -9.46 4.77
N ALA A 114 1.25 -9.12 5.43
CA ALA A 114 1.31 -9.26 6.88
C ALA A 114 0.37 -8.26 7.58
N ARG A 115 0.21 -7.05 7.03
CA ARG A 115 -0.83 -6.13 7.53
C ARG A 115 -2.23 -6.69 7.36
N MET A 116 -2.56 -7.27 6.21
CA MET A 116 -3.85 -7.90 5.96
C MET A 116 -4.16 -8.95 7.02
N GLU A 117 -3.18 -9.81 7.32
CA GLU A 117 -3.28 -10.83 8.38
C GLU A 117 -3.56 -10.17 9.74
N ARG A 118 -2.79 -9.14 10.13
CA ARG A 118 -3.01 -8.39 11.39
C ARG A 118 -4.36 -7.67 11.44
N VAL A 119 -4.87 -7.14 10.32
CA VAL A 119 -6.19 -6.48 10.26
C VAL A 119 -7.30 -7.52 10.43
N PHE A 120 -7.17 -8.65 9.73
CA PHE A 120 -8.13 -9.75 9.82
C PHE A 120 -8.18 -10.36 11.23
N GLU A 121 -7.03 -10.58 11.86
CA GLU A 121 -6.96 -11.09 13.24
C GLU A 121 -7.65 -10.16 14.25
N ARG A 122 -7.61 -8.84 14.01
CA ARG A 122 -8.18 -7.84 14.92
C ARG A 122 -9.69 -7.68 14.79
N GLY A 123 -10.27 -7.87 13.60
CA GLY A 123 -11.69 -7.56 13.39
C GLY A 123 -12.35 -8.26 12.19
N GLY A 124 -11.75 -9.33 11.69
CA GLY A 124 -12.28 -10.18 10.63
C GLY A 124 -12.55 -9.43 9.32
N ASP A 125 -13.58 -9.87 8.61
CA ASP A 125 -13.96 -9.33 7.29
C ASP A 125 -14.35 -7.84 7.35
N SER A 126 -15.00 -7.41 8.43
CA SER A 126 -15.38 -6.00 8.58
C SER A 126 -14.16 -5.10 8.66
N ALA A 127 -13.12 -5.50 9.40
CA ALA A 127 -11.88 -4.73 9.49
C ALA A 127 -11.11 -4.71 8.16
N LEU A 128 -11.06 -5.85 7.46
CA LEU A 128 -10.46 -5.91 6.12
C LEU A 128 -11.15 -4.98 5.14
N LEU A 129 -12.48 -5.01 5.07
CA LEU A 129 -13.26 -4.17 4.18
C LEU A 129 -13.02 -2.67 4.44
N GLN A 130 -12.89 -2.27 5.70
CA GLN A 130 -12.57 -0.88 6.08
C GLN A 130 -11.14 -0.48 5.74
N ALA A 131 -10.21 -1.44 5.67
CA ALA A 131 -8.81 -1.19 5.35
C ALA A 131 -8.55 -1.03 3.84
N ILE A 132 -9.35 -1.67 2.97
CA ILE A 132 -9.14 -1.63 1.51
C ILE A 132 -9.10 -0.19 0.95
N PRO A 133 -10.01 0.74 1.29
CA PRO A 133 -9.97 2.11 0.76
C PRO A 133 -8.71 2.91 1.14
N GLN A 134 -7.92 2.43 2.10
CA GLN A 134 -6.67 3.07 2.53
C GLN A 134 -5.47 2.64 1.66
N LEU A 135 -5.67 1.64 0.78
CA LEU A 135 -4.64 1.13 -0.11
C LEU A 135 -4.63 1.91 -1.44
N ARG A 136 -3.44 2.29 -1.89
CA ARG A 136 -3.19 2.97 -3.17
C ARG A 136 -2.69 2.00 -4.25
N SER A 137 -2.20 0.83 -3.85
CA SER A 137 -1.79 -0.23 -4.78
C SER A 137 -2.97 -1.15 -5.11
N SER A 138 -3.31 -1.26 -6.40
CA SER A 138 -4.32 -2.20 -6.88
C SER A 138 -3.98 -3.65 -6.52
N ALA A 139 -2.69 -4.02 -6.57
CA ALA A 139 -2.23 -5.33 -6.14
C ALA A 139 -2.45 -5.57 -4.65
N ALA A 140 -2.22 -4.56 -3.80
CA ALA A 140 -2.50 -4.66 -2.37
C ALA A 140 -4.02 -4.79 -2.12
N SER A 141 -4.83 -3.97 -2.80
CA SER A 141 -6.30 -4.06 -2.71
C SER A 141 -6.82 -5.42 -3.15
N GLU A 142 -6.29 -5.99 -4.23
CA GLU A 142 -6.66 -7.31 -4.72
C GLU A 142 -6.33 -8.40 -3.69
N LEU A 143 -5.17 -8.35 -3.03
CA LEU A 143 -4.83 -9.30 -1.96
C LEU A 143 -5.85 -9.30 -0.82
N TYR A 144 -6.27 -8.12 -0.36
CA TYR A 144 -7.28 -8.00 0.71
C TYR A 144 -8.65 -8.49 0.23
N PHE A 145 -8.98 -8.19 -1.02
CA PHE A 145 -10.24 -8.62 -1.63
C PHE A 145 -10.30 -10.14 -1.80
N GLN A 146 -9.21 -10.78 -2.24
CA GLN A 146 -9.09 -12.23 -2.31
C GLN A 146 -9.25 -12.87 -0.92
N GLN A 147 -8.72 -12.25 0.13
CA GLN A 147 -8.90 -12.73 1.49
C GLN A 147 -10.35 -12.64 1.97
N LEU A 148 -11.07 -11.55 1.66
CA LEU A 148 -12.51 -11.43 1.94
C LEU A 148 -13.33 -12.53 1.27
N LEU A 149 -12.93 -12.91 0.05
CA LEU A 149 -13.59 -13.95 -0.74
C LEU A 149 -13.08 -15.36 -0.46
N ARG A 150 -12.24 -15.54 0.57
CA ARG A 150 -11.75 -16.87 0.97
C ARG A 150 -12.88 -17.78 1.43
N ASN A 151 -13.89 -17.21 2.08
CA ASN A 151 -15.11 -17.92 2.44
C ASN A 151 -16.10 -17.79 1.29
N GLU A 152 -16.56 -18.92 0.75
CA GLU A 152 -17.51 -18.90 -0.37
C GLU A 152 -18.83 -18.22 0.02
N VAL A 153 -19.27 -18.36 1.28
CA VAL A 153 -20.51 -17.76 1.77
C VAL A 153 -20.20 -16.42 2.42
N LEU A 154 -20.69 -15.33 1.81
CA LEU A 154 -20.57 -13.97 2.34
C LEU A 154 -21.79 -13.60 3.16
N THR A 155 -21.58 -12.93 4.28
CA THR A 155 -22.69 -12.27 5.01
C THR A 155 -23.20 -11.08 4.20
N ASP A 156 -24.48 -10.73 4.34
CA ASP A 156 -25.05 -9.60 3.60
C ASP A 156 -24.32 -8.28 3.87
N GLN A 157 -23.81 -8.09 5.09
CA GLN A 157 -22.99 -6.92 5.43
C GLN A 157 -21.70 -6.86 4.62
N VAL A 158 -20.95 -7.97 4.55
CA VAL A 158 -19.68 -8.04 3.80
C VAL A 158 -19.95 -7.93 2.31
N PHE A 159 -20.96 -8.64 1.80
CA PHE A 159 -21.38 -8.59 0.40
C PHE A 159 -21.74 -7.17 -0.05
N ASN A 160 -22.64 -6.49 0.68
CA ASN A 160 -23.03 -5.12 0.36
C ASN A 160 -21.86 -4.13 0.47
N GLY A 161 -20.97 -4.37 1.44
CA GLY A 161 -19.73 -3.64 1.59
C GLY A 161 -18.79 -3.77 0.39
N ILE A 162 -18.64 -4.99 -0.13
CA ILE A 162 -17.87 -5.28 -1.34
C ILE A 162 -18.47 -4.56 -2.55
N LEU A 163 -19.78 -4.67 -2.78
CA LEU A 163 -20.43 -3.96 -3.90
C LEU A 163 -20.28 -2.44 -3.80
N SER A 164 -20.40 -1.88 -2.60
CA SER A 164 -20.17 -0.45 -2.36
C SER A 164 -18.72 -0.02 -2.62
N TYR A 165 -17.76 -0.91 -2.41
CA TYR A 165 -16.36 -0.66 -2.76
C TYR A 165 -16.15 -0.70 -4.28
N ILE A 166 -16.71 -1.71 -4.96
CA ILE A 166 -16.66 -1.85 -6.43
C ILE A 166 -17.27 -0.62 -7.09
N ASP A 167 -18.45 -0.19 -6.67
CA ASP A 167 -19.17 0.91 -7.30
C ASP A 167 -18.40 2.25 -7.27
N ARG A 168 -17.61 2.46 -6.20
CA ARG A 168 -16.77 3.65 -6.01
C ARG A 168 -15.48 3.65 -6.83
N GLN A 169 -15.13 2.54 -7.49
CA GLN A 169 -13.96 2.52 -8.37
C GLN A 169 -14.17 3.47 -9.56
N GLN A 170 -13.13 4.22 -9.92
CA GLN A 170 -13.23 5.20 -11.01
C GLN A 170 -13.23 4.53 -12.39
N GLY A 171 -12.49 3.43 -12.54
CA GLY A 171 -12.34 2.72 -13.82
C GLY A 171 -13.31 1.55 -13.97
N ASP A 172 -14.01 1.50 -15.10
CA ASP A 172 -14.91 0.40 -15.46
C ASP A 172 -14.18 -0.96 -15.57
N ASN A 173 -12.92 -0.95 -16.00
CA ASN A 173 -12.10 -2.15 -16.05
C ASN A 173 -11.83 -2.72 -14.65
N GLU A 174 -11.57 -1.86 -13.66
CA GLU A 174 -11.38 -2.25 -12.27
C GLU A 174 -12.70 -2.77 -11.68
N LYS A 175 -13.83 -2.10 -11.95
CA LYS A 175 -15.16 -2.60 -11.58
C LYS A 175 -15.41 -3.99 -12.14
N ARG A 176 -15.16 -4.19 -13.44
CA ARG A 176 -15.30 -5.48 -14.13
C ARG A 176 -14.47 -6.56 -13.46
N LYS A 177 -13.17 -6.32 -13.25
CA LYS A 177 -12.26 -7.30 -12.63
C LYS A 177 -12.71 -7.72 -11.23
N LEU A 178 -13.14 -6.77 -10.40
CA LEU A 178 -13.59 -7.06 -9.04
C LEU A 178 -14.94 -7.78 -9.02
N LEU A 179 -15.87 -7.43 -9.91
CA LEU A 179 -17.15 -8.14 -10.08
C LEU A 179 -16.95 -9.56 -10.58
N GLU A 180 -16.08 -9.75 -11.58
CA GLU A 180 -15.70 -11.06 -12.08
C GLU A 180 -15.11 -11.92 -10.95
N LEU A 181 -14.20 -11.36 -10.17
CA LEU A 181 -13.61 -12.05 -9.02
C LEU A 181 -14.66 -12.43 -7.97
N LEU A 182 -15.57 -11.51 -7.63
CA LEU A 182 -16.69 -11.76 -6.71
C LEU A 182 -17.58 -12.90 -7.20
N MET A 183 -18.07 -12.84 -8.44
CA MET A 183 -18.98 -13.84 -9.01
C MET A 183 -18.32 -15.22 -9.21
N ASN A 184 -17.00 -15.27 -9.40
CA ASN A 184 -16.26 -16.52 -9.56
C ASN A 184 -15.87 -17.18 -8.24
N LYS A 185 -15.76 -16.43 -7.15
CA LYS A 185 -15.28 -16.95 -5.86
C LYS A 185 -16.38 -17.07 -4.81
N ALA A 186 -17.39 -16.20 -4.84
CA ALA A 186 -18.46 -16.21 -3.85
C ALA A 186 -19.67 -17.05 -4.31
N CYS A 187 -20.24 -17.79 -3.37
CA CYS A 187 -21.53 -18.43 -3.51
C CYS A 187 -22.66 -17.42 -3.22
N LEU A 188 -23.00 -16.61 -4.23
CA LEU A 188 -24.10 -15.64 -4.16
C LEU A 188 -25.48 -16.29 -4.00
N SER A 189 -26.30 -15.82 -3.07
CA SER A 189 -27.68 -16.27 -2.90
C SER A 189 -28.62 -15.66 -3.96
N PRO A 190 -29.80 -16.25 -4.22
CA PRO A 190 -30.79 -15.66 -5.14
C PRO A 190 -31.14 -14.20 -4.82
N GLY A 191 -31.17 -13.83 -3.54
CA GLY A 191 -31.46 -12.45 -3.09
C GLY A 191 -30.33 -11.45 -3.33
N GLN A 192 -29.10 -11.92 -3.59
CA GLN A 192 -27.93 -11.06 -3.80
C GLN A 192 -27.75 -10.64 -5.27
N TRP A 193 -28.27 -11.42 -6.22
CA TRP A 193 -28.14 -11.14 -7.66
C TRP A 193 -28.69 -9.78 -8.11
N PRO A 194 -29.85 -9.29 -7.63
CA PRO A 194 -30.35 -7.97 -8.03
C PRO A 194 -29.35 -6.83 -7.74
N ALA A 195 -28.60 -6.92 -6.63
CA ALA A 195 -27.59 -5.92 -6.28
C ALA A 195 -26.35 -6.01 -7.19
N VAL A 196 -25.97 -7.22 -7.62
CA VAL A 196 -24.91 -7.42 -8.61
C VAL A 196 -25.33 -6.82 -9.95
N GLU A 197 -26.53 -7.12 -10.44
CA GLU A 197 -27.06 -6.59 -11.70
C GLU A 197 -27.13 -5.05 -11.70
N GLN A 198 -27.56 -4.46 -10.58
CA GLN A 198 -27.55 -3.01 -10.40
C GLN A 198 -26.12 -2.43 -10.44
N THR A 199 -25.13 -3.14 -9.91
CA THR A 199 -23.73 -2.70 -9.97
C THR A 199 -23.19 -2.82 -11.40
N ILE A 200 -23.55 -3.89 -12.13
CA ILE A 200 -23.19 -4.08 -13.54
C ILE A 200 -23.79 -2.95 -14.41
N SER A 201 -25.04 -2.54 -14.16
CA SER A 201 -25.68 -1.47 -14.95
C SER A 201 -25.01 -0.10 -14.80
N ARG A 202 -24.15 0.09 -13.78
CA ARG A 202 -23.37 1.31 -13.55
C ARG A 202 -21.99 1.29 -14.21
N ILE A 203 -21.65 0.23 -14.95
CA ILE A 203 -20.47 0.18 -15.82
C ILE A 203 -20.80 0.94 -17.12
N HIS A 204 -20.03 1.97 -17.44
CA HIS A 204 -20.30 2.82 -18.62
C HIS A 204 -19.78 2.21 -19.92
N SER A 205 -18.64 1.51 -19.86
CA SER A 205 -18.07 0.73 -20.94
C SER A 205 -19.03 -0.38 -21.35
N THR A 206 -19.64 -0.23 -22.54
CA THR A 206 -20.58 -1.22 -23.08
C THR A 206 -19.95 -2.62 -23.21
N PRO A 207 -18.72 -2.78 -23.72
CA PRO A 207 -18.07 -4.09 -23.76
C PRO A 207 -17.91 -4.73 -22.38
N ASP A 208 -17.46 -3.97 -21.38
CA ASP A 208 -17.25 -4.48 -20.02
C ASP A 208 -18.58 -4.84 -19.35
N ARG A 209 -19.61 -4.01 -19.54
CA ARG A 209 -20.96 -4.26 -19.04
C ARG A 209 -21.56 -5.54 -19.62
N LEU A 210 -21.54 -5.71 -20.94
CA LEU A 210 -22.07 -6.91 -21.60
C LEU A 210 -21.33 -8.18 -21.19
N ALA A 211 -20.00 -8.10 -21.00
CA ALA A 211 -19.22 -9.22 -20.48
C ALA A 211 -19.70 -9.65 -19.08
N MET A 212 -19.96 -8.69 -18.19
CA MET A 212 -20.48 -8.99 -16.86
C MET A 212 -21.93 -9.45 -16.85
N GLU A 213 -22.79 -8.91 -17.71
CA GLU A 213 -24.17 -9.40 -17.88
C GLU A 213 -24.18 -10.87 -18.36
N SER A 214 -23.29 -11.23 -19.29
CA SER A 214 -23.13 -12.61 -19.77
C SER A 214 -22.67 -13.54 -18.64
N LEU A 215 -21.65 -13.13 -17.89
CA LEU A 215 -21.12 -13.90 -16.77
C LEU A 215 -22.17 -14.09 -15.67
N ALA A 216 -22.92 -13.03 -15.33
CA ALA A 216 -23.99 -13.11 -14.33
C ALA A 216 -25.07 -14.13 -14.72
N LYS A 217 -25.52 -14.11 -15.98
CA LYS A 217 -26.49 -15.08 -16.51
C LYS A 217 -25.97 -16.52 -16.44
N GLU A 218 -24.72 -16.75 -16.85
CA GLU A 218 -24.07 -18.06 -16.76
C GLU A 218 -24.05 -18.58 -15.30
N LYS A 219 -23.63 -17.73 -14.36
CA LYS A 219 -23.54 -18.11 -12.94
C LYS A 219 -24.90 -18.33 -12.28
N GLN A 220 -25.95 -17.62 -12.69
CA GLN A 220 -27.32 -17.85 -12.22
C GLN A 220 -27.87 -19.20 -12.70
N GLN A 221 -27.50 -19.66 -13.89
CA GLN A 221 -27.96 -20.96 -14.44
C GLN A 221 -27.30 -22.18 -13.81
N LEU A 222 -26.12 -22.00 -13.20
CA LEU A 222 -25.37 -23.07 -12.54
C LEU A 222 -25.85 -23.38 -11.11
N LYS A 223 -26.85 -22.65 -10.60
CA LYS A 223 -27.39 -22.79 -9.24
C LYS A 223 -28.85 -23.18 -9.24
#